data_AF-W6LH30-F1
#
_entry.id   AF-W6LH30-F1
#
_cell.length_a   1.000
_cell.length_b   1.000
_cell.length_c   1.000
_cell.angle_alpha   90.00
_cell.angle_beta   90.00
_cell.angle_gamma   90.00
#
_symmetry.space_group_name_H-M   'P 1'
#
loop_
_entity.id
_entity.type
_entity.pdbx_description
1 polymer ?
#
loop_
_entity_poly.entity_id
_entity_poly.type
_entity_poly.pdbx_seq_one_letter_code
_entity_poly.pdbx_strand_id
1 'polypeptide(L)'
;MSVLNDGRFVFTDKKGNIYLESKTANDCFNLLYGSRTLAHAFNEEISLVALVCPLIDAALESSPTNDDPSRSVLKVYRFDDDNLTELLDEVETPLALSVLWVNPGYLVVSNPDNVTSVVKFSKDKLKVVVRDKCLYPFVSHNLLGLLPADSSLAYLWDVDRDKKVDTITLQNTRKRGKKKTIRGSCCSGNFAVLAYEDGTASVLYILGNSARLLSPSPLISFSHSIPMKNSQSESEASAKNLCIHPLCTALSSSTIVVGVCGGTEIFKLNYKSGNLKVESHNKLDQGEELAAISKKRCLVRKMDKNNEKTITFTTYPLSTIGSPKVEVDQVGSVDTDLNESTKKKRRRRSKREKSILEVQTPDDLNKNIAGANYLVYGTGATISMLFVGVLITFYMRRR
;
A
#
# COMPACT_ATOMS: atom_id res chain seq x y z
N MET A 1 -0.50 -1.05 4.77
CA MET A 1 -1.77 -0.33 4.49
C MET A 1 -1.96 -0.36 2.99
N SER A 2 -3.19 -0.54 2.53
CA SER A 2 -3.57 -0.44 1.12
C SER A 2 -4.77 0.49 0.95
N VAL A 3 -5.09 0.81 -0.30
CA VAL A 3 -6.17 1.72 -0.67
C VAL A 3 -6.99 1.04 -1.75
N LEU A 4 -8.31 1.02 -1.58
CA LEU A 4 -9.26 0.53 -2.57
C LEU A 4 -9.53 1.57 -3.66
N ASN A 5 -10.10 1.16 -4.78
CA ASN A 5 -10.40 2.00 -5.94
C ASN A 5 -11.40 3.11 -5.61
N ASP A 6 -12.31 2.87 -4.67
CA ASP A 6 -13.24 3.86 -4.15
C ASP A 6 -12.59 4.89 -3.20
N GLY A 7 -11.32 4.68 -2.83
CA GLY A 7 -10.52 5.54 -1.98
C GLY A 7 -10.62 5.21 -0.48
N ARG A 8 -11.24 4.09 -0.11
CA ARG A 8 -11.24 3.57 1.26
C ARG A 8 -9.89 2.95 1.63
N PHE A 9 -9.56 3.04 2.90
CA PHE A 9 -8.30 2.55 3.44
C PHE A 9 -8.44 1.16 4.05
N VAL A 10 -7.38 0.37 3.92
CA VAL A 10 -7.19 -0.89 4.64
C VAL A 10 -5.91 -0.79 5.43
N PHE A 11 -5.95 -1.16 6.71
CA PHE A 11 -4.76 -1.19 7.54
C PHE A 11 -4.60 -2.50 8.28
N THR A 12 -3.37 -2.77 8.67
CA THR A 12 -3.00 -3.89 9.53
C THR A 12 -2.53 -3.33 10.86
N ASP A 13 -3.09 -3.82 11.96
CA ASP A 13 -2.67 -3.41 13.30
C ASP A 13 -1.34 -4.09 13.71
N LYS A 14 -0.87 -3.83 14.93
CA LYS A 14 0.37 -4.43 15.45
C LYS A 14 0.27 -5.96 15.65
N LYS A 15 -0.94 -6.49 15.81
CA LYS A 15 -1.21 -7.92 15.99
C LYS A 15 -1.32 -8.66 14.64
N GLY A 16 -1.40 -7.91 13.54
CA GLY A 16 -1.57 -8.45 12.20
C GLY A 16 -3.03 -8.56 11.75
N ASN A 17 -3.99 -8.05 12.52
CA ASN A 17 -5.40 -8.01 12.12
C ASN A 17 -5.59 -6.99 11.01
N ILE A 18 -6.48 -7.30 10.07
CA ILE A 18 -6.81 -6.41 8.95
C ILE A 18 -8.13 -5.72 9.23
N TYR A 19 -8.14 -4.41 9.02
CA TYR A 19 -9.27 -3.53 9.19
C TYR A 19 -9.56 -2.79 7.88
N LEU A 20 -10.83 -2.78 7.48
CA LEU A 20 -11.32 -2.09 6.29
C LEU A 20 -12.25 -0.95 6.69
N GLU A 21 -12.06 0.21 6.06
CA GLU A 21 -12.91 1.36 6.31
C GLU A 21 -14.36 1.13 5.88
N SER A 22 -15.28 1.54 6.74
CA SER A 22 -16.72 1.40 6.54
C SER A 22 -17.22 2.31 5.42
N LYS A 23 -18.16 1.81 4.60
CA LYS A 23 -18.88 2.62 3.60
C LYS A 23 -19.88 3.58 4.24
N THR A 24 -20.47 3.18 5.37
CA THR A 24 -21.65 3.84 5.94
C THR A 24 -21.30 4.80 7.07
N ALA A 25 -20.19 4.54 7.77
CA ALA A 25 -19.73 5.35 8.88
C ALA A 25 -18.36 5.94 8.52
N ASN A 26 -18.32 7.26 8.35
CA ASN A 26 -17.06 7.98 8.16
C ASN A 26 -16.11 7.65 9.32
N ASP A 27 -14.84 7.47 8.97
CA ASP A 27 -13.74 7.30 9.91
C ASP A 27 -13.85 6.06 10.82
N CYS A 28 -14.71 5.11 10.47
CA CYS A 28 -14.86 3.83 11.17
C CYS A 28 -14.24 2.70 10.36
N PHE A 29 -13.64 1.73 11.06
CA PHE A 29 -13.08 0.54 10.44
C PHE A 29 -13.71 -0.72 11.01
N ASN A 30 -14.04 -1.65 10.12
CA ASN A 30 -14.55 -2.96 10.46
C ASN A 30 -13.40 -3.98 10.41
N LEU A 31 -13.42 -4.95 11.33
CA LEU A 31 -12.48 -6.06 11.28
C LEU A 31 -12.78 -6.92 10.04
N LEU A 32 -11.83 -6.97 9.10
CA LEU A 32 -11.94 -7.77 7.88
C LEU A 32 -11.33 -9.17 8.08
N TYR A 33 -10.22 -9.25 8.82
CA TYR A 33 -9.53 -10.52 9.11
C TYR A 33 -8.87 -10.47 10.49
N GLY A 34 -9.22 -11.41 11.37
CA GLY A 34 -8.87 -11.42 12.79
C GLY A 34 -7.66 -12.30 13.16
N SER A 35 -6.80 -12.62 12.20
CA SER A 35 -5.59 -13.43 12.44
C SER A 35 -4.35 -12.71 11.93
N ARG A 36 -3.18 -13.14 12.42
CA ARG A 36 -1.92 -12.48 12.13
C ARG A 36 -1.60 -12.52 10.64
N THR A 37 -1.55 -11.34 10.05
CA THR A 37 -1.19 -11.16 8.64
C THR A 37 0.08 -10.33 8.52
N LEU A 38 1.02 -10.81 7.71
CA LEU A 38 2.29 -10.14 7.40
C LEU A 38 2.12 -9.12 6.27
N ALA A 39 1.33 -9.46 5.24
CA ALA A 39 1.04 -8.58 4.11
C ALA A 39 -0.32 -8.92 3.47
N HIS A 40 -0.91 -7.95 2.78
CA HIS A 40 -2.17 -8.13 2.04
C HIS A 40 -2.14 -7.39 0.72
N ALA A 41 -2.87 -7.90 -0.29
CA ALA A 41 -3.07 -7.24 -1.57
C ALA A 41 -4.49 -7.51 -2.09
N PHE A 42 -5.17 -6.45 -2.51
CA PHE A 42 -6.51 -6.51 -3.10
C PHE A 42 -6.40 -6.49 -4.61
N ASN A 43 -7.22 -7.29 -5.27
CA ASN A 43 -7.49 -7.20 -6.71
C ASN A 43 -9.00 -7.02 -6.90
N GLU A 44 -9.43 -5.77 -6.90
CA GLU A 44 -10.83 -5.39 -6.99
C GLU A 44 -11.45 -5.69 -8.37
N GLU A 45 -10.65 -5.86 -9.43
CA GLU A 45 -11.16 -6.19 -10.76
C GLU A 45 -11.78 -7.59 -10.81
N ILE A 46 -11.29 -8.49 -9.96
CA ILE A 46 -11.75 -9.89 -9.87
C ILE A 46 -12.25 -10.24 -8.47
N SER A 47 -12.47 -9.24 -7.61
CA SER A 47 -13.00 -9.43 -6.26
C SER A 47 -12.20 -10.44 -5.42
N LEU A 48 -10.86 -10.36 -5.45
CA LEU A 48 -9.98 -11.24 -4.68
C LEU A 48 -9.08 -10.48 -3.71
N VAL A 49 -8.72 -11.15 -2.62
CA VAL A 49 -7.74 -10.69 -1.63
C VAL A 49 -6.70 -11.77 -1.39
N ALA A 50 -5.43 -11.39 -1.51
CA ALA A 50 -4.30 -12.23 -1.17
C ALA A 50 -3.75 -11.81 0.20
N LEU A 51 -3.56 -12.78 1.09
CA LEU A 51 -3.03 -12.61 2.44
C LEU A 51 -1.76 -13.44 2.59
N VAL A 52 -0.71 -12.84 3.16
CA VAL A 52 0.50 -13.56 3.58
C VAL A 52 0.44 -13.73 5.09
N CYS A 53 0.35 -14.97 5.56
CA CYS A 53 0.28 -15.32 6.97
C CYS A 53 1.57 -16.05 7.40
N PRO A 54 1.94 -15.99 8.69
CA PRO A 54 2.94 -16.91 9.23
C PRO A 54 2.49 -18.37 9.04
N LEU A 55 3.43 -19.29 8.84
CA LEU A 55 3.12 -20.71 8.64
C LEU A 55 2.36 -21.33 9.83
N ILE A 56 2.61 -20.82 11.04
CA ILE A 56 2.00 -21.28 12.30
C ILE A 56 0.46 -21.14 12.28
N ASP A 57 -0.07 -20.18 11.52
CA ASP A 57 -1.51 -19.88 11.42
C ASP A 57 -2.16 -20.48 10.15
N ALA A 58 -1.44 -21.34 9.42
CA ALA A 58 -1.98 -22.05 8.26
C ALA A 58 -2.61 -23.38 8.68
N ALA A 59 -3.80 -23.67 8.18
CA ALA A 59 -4.52 -24.92 8.42
C ALA A 59 -3.93 -26.09 7.61
N LEU A 60 -2.59 -26.15 7.49
CA LEU A 60 -1.90 -27.29 6.89
C LEU A 60 -1.93 -28.45 7.90
N GLU A 61 -3.05 -29.16 7.90
CA GLU A 61 -3.38 -30.30 8.78
C GLU A 61 -2.47 -31.55 8.64
N SER A 62 -1.22 -31.46 8.16
CA SER A 62 -0.45 -32.69 7.88
C SER A 62 1.08 -32.65 8.02
N SER A 63 1.69 -31.61 8.58
CA SER A 63 3.13 -31.63 8.87
C SER A 63 3.40 -31.38 10.34
N PRO A 64 4.29 -32.17 10.99
CA PRO A 64 4.75 -31.83 12.33
C PRO A 64 5.29 -30.41 12.30
N THR A 65 4.85 -29.61 13.27
CA THR A 65 5.22 -28.22 13.54
C THR A 65 6.73 -28.08 13.65
N ASN A 66 7.39 -27.90 12.51
CA ASN A 66 8.62 -27.14 12.47
C ASN A 66 8.19 -25.68 12.44
N ASP A 67 8.25 -25.04 13.60
CA ASP A 67 8.17 -23.58 13.74
C ASP A 67 9.35 -22.97 13.00
N ASP A 68 9.26 -22.95 11.67
CA ASP A 68 10.28 -22.36 10.82
C ASP A 68 9.90 -20.90 10.56
N PRO A 69 10.49 -19.93 11.28
CA PRO A 69 10.20 -18.51 11.09
C PRO A 69 10.64 -18.02 9.70
N SER A 70 11.33 -18.85 8.91
CA SER A 70 11.76 -18.53 7.54
C SER A 70 10.70 -18.83 6.47
N ARG A 71 9.49 -19.24 6.86
CA ARG A 71 8.40 -19.62 5.94
C ARG A 71 7.10 -18.85 6.22
N SER A 72 6.28 -18.72 5.18
CA SER A 72 4.94 -18.12 5.24
C SER A 72 3.98 -18.86 4.33
N VAL A 73 2.69 -18.56 4.46
CA VAL A 73 1.64 -19.10 3.58
C VAL A 73 0.92 -17.95 2.90
N LEU A 74 0.80 -18.05 1.58
CA LEU A 74 -0.03 -17.17 0.76
C LEU A 74 -1.41 -17.80 0.64
N LYS A 75 -2.44 -17.10 1.14
CA LYS A 75 -3.85 -17.49 1.04
C LYS A 75 -4.57 -16.54 0.09
N VAL A 76 -5.45 -17.03 -0.77
CA VAL A 76 -6.30 -16.20 -1.63
C VAL A 76 -7.76 -16.42 -1.30
N TYR A 77 -8.47 -15.33 -1.00
CA TYR A 77 -9.88 -15.33 -0.65
C TYR A 77 -10.70 -14.59 -1.71
N ARG A 78 -11.96 -14.98 -1.86
CA ARG A 78 -12.98 -14.12 -2.45
C ARG A 78 -13.31 -12.96 -1.52
N PHE A 79 -13.50 -11.79 -2.10
CA PHE A 79 -13.83 -10.55 -1.42
C PHE A 79 -15.10 -9.97 -2.00
N ASP A 80 -16.17 -10.02 -1.23
CA ASP A 80 -17.50 -9.58 -1.66
C ASP A 80 -18.18 -8.80 -0.54
N ASP A 81 -18.88 -7.74 -0.89
CA ASP A 81 -19.58 -6.85 0.04
C ASP A 81 -18.76 -6.50 1.31
N ASP A 82 -17.49 -6.13 1.11
CA ASP A 82 -16.56 -5.78 2.18
C ASP A 82 -16.22 -6.93 3.16
N ASN A 83 -16.45 -8.17 2.77
CA ASN A 83 -16.17 -9.37 3.56
C ASN A 83 -15.28 -10.37 2.80
N LEU A 84 -14.46 -11.11 3.55
CA LEU A 84 -13.78 -12.30 3.04
C LEU A 84 -14.73 -13.49 3.15
N THR A 85 -15.03 -14.14 2.03
CA THR A 85 -16.08 -15.17 1.99
C THR A 85 -15.50 -16.58 1.89
N GLU A 86 -14.86 -16.90 0.76
CA GLU A 86 -14.36 -18.25 0.44
C GLU A 86 -12.83 -18.24 0.33
N LEU A 87 -12.14 -19.15 1.01
CA LEU A 87 -10.73 -19.46 0.76
C LEU A 87 -10.63 -20.31 -0.50
N LEU A 88 -9.99 -19.79 -1.55
CA LEU A 88 -9.87 -20.48 -2.84
C LEU A 88 -8.70 -21.46 -2.85
N ASP A 89 -7.54 -21.03 -2.37
CA ASP A 89 -6.36 -21.86 -2.26
C ASP A 89 -5.33 -21.23 -1.32
N GLU A 90 -4.37 -22.04 -0.89
CA GLU A 90 -3.18 -21.58 -0.19
C GLU A 90 -1.93 -22.29 -0.69
N VAL A 91 -0.80 -21.59 -0.64
CA VAL A 91 0.50 -22.16 -1.02
C VAL A 91 1.59 -21.67 -0.08
N GLU A 92 2.49 -22.58 0.24
CA GLU A 92 3.64 -22.27 1.08
C GLU A 92 4.74 -21.54 0.31
N THR A 93 5.32 -20.52 0.95
CA THR A 93 6.32 -19.63 0.40
C THR A 93 7.47 -19.42 1.40
N PRO A 94 8.67 -19.03 0.94
CA PRO A 94 9.65 -18.41 1.85
C PRO A 94 9.01 -17.21 2.56
N LEU A 95 9.46 -16.88 3.76
CA LEU A 95 8.96 -15.77 4.56
C LEU A 95 8.83 -14.52 3.69
N ALA A 96 7.60 -14.11 3.44
CA ALA A 96 7.26 -12.93 2.68
C ALA A 96 6.67 -11.85 3.59
N LEU A 97 7.07 -10.60 3.34
CA LEU A 97 6.59 -9.40 4.05
C LEU A 97 5.85 -8.44 3.13
N SER A 98 5.64 -8.86 1.88
CA SER A 98 4.90 -8.11 0.87
C SER A 98 4.22 -9.09 -0.08
N VAL A 99 3.08 -8.66 -0.61
CA VAL A 99 2.37 -9.34 -1.70
C VAL A 99 1.85 -8.28 -2.65
N LEU A 100 1.93 -8.54 -3.96
CA LEU A 100 1.44 -7.69 -5.02
C LEU A 100 0.74 -8.54 -6.08
N TRP A 101 -0.40 -8.07 -6.59
CA TRP A 101 -0.98 -8.60 -7.81
C TRP A 101 -0.25 -8.00 -9.01
N VAL A 102 0.23 -8.86 -9.92
CA VAL A 102 0.78 -8.42 -11.22
C VAL A 102 -0.36 -8.23 -12.20
N ASN A 103 -1.24 -9.21 -12.26
CA ASN A 103 -2.47 -9.24 -13.04
C ASN A 103 -3.41 -10.27 -12.37
N PRO A 104 -4.64 -10.49 -12.87
CA PRO A 104 -5.55 -11.50 -12.33
C PRO A 104 -4.99 -12.93 -12.19
N GLY A 105 -3.97 -13.28 -12.98
CA GLY A 105 -3.37 -14.62 -13.01
C GLY A 105 -2.05 -14.76 -12.29
N TYR A 106 -1.44 -13.68 -11.78
CA TYR A 106 -0.12 -13.74 -11.15
C TYR A 106 0.00 -12.82 -9.92
N LEU A 107 0.61 -13.38 -8.90
CA LEU A 107 0.98 -12.76 -7.63
C LEU A 107 2.50 -12.78 -7.47
N VAL A 108 3.01 -11.80 -6.76
CA VAL A 108 4.41 -11.76 -6.33
C VAL A 108 4.42 -11.60 -4.83
N VAL A 109 5.12 -12.51 -4.15
CA VAL A 109 5.40 -12.40 -2.72
C VAL A 109 6.88 -12.18 -2.54
N SER A 110 7.27 -11.26 -1.67
CA SER A 110 8.68 -10.98 -1.46
C SER A 110 9.00 -10.56 -0.03
N ASN A 111 10.26 -10.78 0.32
CA ASN A 111 10.88 -10.24 1.51
C ASN A 111 12.23 -9.65 1.09
N PRO A 112 12.49 -8.36 1.39
CA PRO A 112 13.74 -7.70 1.05
C PRO A 112 15.03 -8.37 1.55
N ASP A 113 14.93 -9.27 2.53
CA ASP A 113 16.08 -9.99 3.07
C ASP A 113 16.17 -11.44 2.58
N ASN A 114 15.26 -11.87 1.68
CA ASN A 114 15.13 -13.26 1.26
C ASN A 114 14.79 -13.38 -0.25
N VAL A 115 14.01 -14.40 -0.60
CA VAL A 115 13.63 -14.78 -1.97
C VAL A 115 12.27 -14.18 -2.32
N THR A 116 12.18 -13.56 -3.49
CA THR A 116 10.92 -13.23 -4.16
C THR A 116 10.39 -14.47 -4.87
N SER A 117 9.10 -14.78 -4.68
CA SER A 117 8.42 -15.84 -5.41
C SER A 117 7.31 -15.26 -6.29
N VAL A 118 7.28 -15.67 -7.56
CA VAL A 118 6.14 -15.42 -8.45
C VAL A 118 5.23 -16.63 -8.40
N VAL A 119 3.95 -16.38 -8.13
CA VAL A 119 2.92 -17.39 -7.92
C VAL A 119 1.86 -17.19 -8.99
N LYS A 120 1.60 -18.23 -9.77
CA LYS A 120 0.51 -18.27 -10.73
C LYS A 120 -0.78 -18.64 -10.02
N PHE A 121 -1.83 -17.87 -10.27
CA PHE A 121 -3.20 -18.15 -9.84
C PHE A 121 -4.03 -18.52 -11.08
N SER A 122 -4.51 -19.76 -11.16
CA SER A 122 -5.29 -20.23 -12.30
C SER A 122 -6.28 -21.30 -11.88
N LYS A 123 -7.54 -21.16 -12.30
CA LYS A 123 -8.63 -22.08 -11.93
C LYS A 123 -8.71 -22.28 -10.41
N ASP A 124 -8.66 -21.16 -9.67
CA ASP A 124 -8.69 -21.14 -8.21
C ASP A 124 -7.57 -21.98 -7.56
N LYS A 125 -6.42 -22.09 -8.24
CA LYS A 125 -5.23 -22.78 -7.74
C LYS A 125 -3.96 -21.93 -7.81
N LEU A 126 -3.18 -21.98 -6.75
CA LEU A 126 -1.90 -21.31 -6.57
C LEU A 126 -0.75 -22.27 -6.89
N LYS A 127 0.18 -21.81 -7.71
CA LYS A 127 1.41 -22.55 -8.03
C LYS A 127 2.60 -21.60 -8.07
N VAL A 128 3.62 -21.87 -7.26
CA VAL A 128 4.90 -21.16 -7.36
C VAL A 128 5.55 -21.51 -8.71
N VAL A 129 5.82 -20.51 -9.53
CA VAL A 129 6.41 -20.69 -10.88
C VAL A 129 7.86 -20.22 -10.95
N VAL A 130 8.23 -19.17 -10.21
CA VAL A 130 9.59 -18.62 -10.21
C VAL A 130 9.99 -18.24 -8.79
N ARG A 131 11.28 -18.44 -8.48
CA ARG A 131 11.94 -17.93 -7.28
C ARG A 131 13.20 -17.18 -7.68
N ASP A 132 13.34 -15.96 -7.20
CA ASP A 132 14.46 -15.07 -7.54
C ASP A 132 14.91 -14.26 -6.30
N LYS A 133 16.18 -13.86 -6.25
CA LYS A 133 16.77 -13.05 -5.16
C LYS A 133 16.57 -11.55 -5.37
N CYS A 134 15.50 -11.16 -6.06
CA CYS A 134 15.10 -9.76 -6.18
C CYS A 134 14.47 -9.30 -4.86
N LEU A 135 14.72 -8.05 -4.44
CA LEU A 135 14.36 -7.61 -3.09
C LEU A 135 13.09 -6.75 -3.04
N TYR A 136 12.85 -5.96 -4.09
CA TYR A 136 11.83 -4.92 -4.09
C TYR A 136 11.03 -4.97 -5.40
N PRO A 137 10.04 -5.86 -5.51
CA PRO A 137 9.18 -5.89 -6.68
C PRO A 137 8.27 -4.65 -6.72
N PHE A 138 7.88 -4.23 -7.92
CA PHE A 138 6.79 -3.29 -8.14
C PHE A 138 5.99 -3.72 -9.37
N VAL A 139 4.72 -3.36 -9.43
CA VAL A 139 3.85 -3.72 -10.55
C VAL A 139 3.30 -2.46 -11.21
N SER A 140 3.47 -2.34 -12.52
CA SER A 140 2.82 -1.30 -13.34
C SER A 140 2.07 -1.96 -14.47
N HIS A 141 0.76 -1.75 -14.54
CA HIS A 141 -0.12 -2.47 -15.45
C HIS A 141 0.06 -3.98 -15.28
N ASN A 142 0.54 -4.70 -16.30
CA ASN A 142 0.80 -6.14 -16.25
C ASN A 142 2.30 -6.49 -16.22
N LEU A 143 3.15 -5.50 -15.94
CA LEU A 143 4.60 -5.68 -15.92
C LEU A 143 5.12 -5.74 -14.49
N LEU A 144 5.95 -6.75 -14.23
CA LEU A 144 6.67 -6.91 -12.99
C LEU A 144 8.03 -6.22 -13.09
N GLY A 145 8.22 -5.20 -12.27
CA GLY A 145 9.51 -4.59 -12.00
C GLY A 145 10.29 -5.39 -10.97
N LEU A 146 11.50 -5.83 -11.32
CA LEU A 146 12.40 -6.56 -10.44
C LEU A 146 13.68 -5.77 -10.19
N LEU A 147 14.05 -5.67 -8.90
CA LEU A 147 15.20 -4.93 -8.41
C LEU A 147 16.15 -5.89 -7.66
N PRO A 148 17.25 -6.31 -8.29
CA PRO A 148 18.27 -7.12 -7.61
C PRO A 148 19.06 -6.25 -6.63
N ALA A 149 19.31 -6.78 -5.43
CA ALA A 149 19.99 -6.11 -4.31
C ALA A 149 21.26 -5.33 -4.72
N ASP A 150 22.12 -6.03 -5.45
CA ASP A 150 23.46 -5.57 -5.80
C ASP A 150 23.56 -5.12 -7.26
N SER A 151 22.44 -4.80 -7.91
CA SER A 151 22.43 -4.34 -9.29
C SER A 151 22.21 -2.83 -9.38
N SER A 152 22.81 -2.20 -10.39
CA SER A 152 22.41 -0.87 -10.84
C SER A 152 21.32 -0.96 -11.91
N LEU A 153 20.68 -2.11 -12.07
CA LEU A 153 19.69 -2.38 -13.09
C LEU A 153 18.35 -2.71 -12.44
N ALA A 154 17.29 -2.14 -12.99
CA ALA A 154 15.93 -2.61 -12.81
C ALA A 154 15.50 -3.35 -14.07
N TYR A 155 14.73 -4.42 -13.93
CA TYR A 155 14.18 -5.18 -15.06
C TYR A 155 12.67 -5.03 -15.10
N LEU A 156 12.12 -4.91 -16.31
CA LEU A 156 10.70 -5.12 -16.53
C LEU A 156 10.48 -6.48 -17.16
N TRP A 157 9.58 -7.25 -16.57
CA TRP A 157 9.24 -8.60 -16.99
C TRP A 157 7.74 -8.68 -17.29
N ASP A 158 7.43 -9.12 -18.51
CA ASP A 158 6.10 -9.56 -18.90
C ASP A 158 5.94 -11.01 -18.45
N VAL A 159 5.19 -11.21 -17.36
CA VAL A 159 5.03 -12.51 -16.69
C VAL A 159 4.17 -13.46 -17.52
N ASP A 160 3.22 -12.93 -18.32
CA ASP A 160 2.36 -13.75 -19.17
C ASP A 160 3.16 -14.37 -20.33
N ARG A 161 4.09 -13.60 -20.90
CA ARG A 161 4.95 -14.04 -22.01
C ARG A 161 6.26 -14.68 -21.55
N ASP A 162 6.49 -14.73 -20.25
CA ASP A 162 7.76 -15.13 -19.64
C ASP A 162 8.98 -14.43 -20.31
N LYS A 163 8.86 -13.12 -20.53
CA LYS A 163 9.85 -12.36 -21.31
C LYS A 163 10.25 -11.08 -20.63
N LYS A 164 11.55 -10.93 -20.38
CA LYS A 164 12.13 -9.64 -20.00
C LYS A 164 11.97 -8.65 -21.16
N VAL A 165 11.25 -7.55 -20.90
CA VAL A 165 10.89 -6.56 -21.93
C VAL A 165 11.77 -5.33 -21.91
N ASP A 166 12.33 -4.96 -20.75
CA ASP A 166 13.20 -3.79 -20.64
C ASP A 166 14.25 -3.94 -19.52
N THR A 167 15.32 -3.15 -19.61
CA THR A 167 16.36 -3.01 -18.59
C THR A 167 16.68 -1.54 -18.40
N ILE A 168 16.42 -1.02 -17.19
CA ILE A 168 16.69 0.36 -16.84
C ILE A 168 17.96 0.42 -16.01
N THR A 169 18.91 1.26 -16.43
CA THR A 169 20.08 1.56 -15.60
C THR A 169 19.73 2.64 -14.59
N LEU A 170 19.74 2.26 -13.31
CA LEU A 170 19.54 3.16 -12.19
C LEU A 170 20.81 3.96 -11.93
N GLN A 171 20.64 5.26 -11.74
CA GLN A 171 21.76 6.16 -11.43
C GLN A 171 22.24 5.92 -10.01
N ASN A 172 23.22 5.04 -9.89
CA ASN A 172 23.83 4.70 -8.62
C ASN A 172 24.92 5.72 -8.28
N THR A 173 24.50 6.92 -7.85
CA THR A 173 25.43 7.99 -7.49
C THR A 173 26.17 7.63 -6.21
N ARG A 174 27.43 7.21 -6.33
CA ARG A 174 28.32 6.96 -5.19
C ARG A 174 28.53 8.25 -4.42
N LYS A 175 27.88 8.43 -3.27
CA LYS A 175 28.23 9.49 -2.32
C LYS A 175 29.29 8.89 -1.38
N ARG A 176 30.53 9.37 -1.46
CA ARG A 176 31.67 8.91 -0.64
C ARG A 176 32.06 7.43 -0.82
N GLY A 177 31.95 6.89 -2.05
CA GLY A 177 32.40 5.54 -2.38
C GLY A 177 31.43 4.40 -2.01
N LYS A 178 30.38 4.65 -1.23
CA LYS A 178 29.30 3.68 -0.97
C LYS A 178 28.21 3.77 -2.04
N LYS A 179 27.75 2.61 -2.50
CA LYS A 179 26.66 2.44 -3.46
C LYS A 179 25.33 2.84 -2.79
N LYS A 180 24.43 3.54 -3.49
CA LYS A 180 23.07 3.78 -3.01
C LYS A 180 22.29 2.47 -3.11
N THR A 181 21.77 2.02 -1.96
CA THR A 181 20.95 0.82 -1.85
C THR A 181 19.48 1.24 -1.88
N ILE A 182 18.68 0.55 -2.67
CA ILE A 182 17.23 0.71 -2.69
C ILE A 182 16.68 0.08 -1.41
N ARG A 183 15.76 0.77 -0.75
CA ARG A 183 15.13 0.34 0.51
C ARG A 183 13.62 0.22 0.41
N GLY A 184 13.05 0.53 -0.75
CA GLY A 184 11.62 0.36 -1.01
C GLY A 184 11.23 0.72 -2.42
N SER A 185 10.09 0.19 -2.85
CA SER A 185 9.46 0.50 -4.13
C SER A 185 7.94 0.57 -3.98
N CYS A 186 7.31 1.42 -4.77
CA CYS A 186 5.87 1.40 -4.97
C CYS A 186 5.54 1.85 -6.40
N CYS A 187 4.31 1.60 -6.83
CA CYS A 187 3.87 1.96 -8.17
C CYS A 187 2.40 2.37 -8.18
N SER A 188 2.05 3.29 -9.06
CA SER A 188 0.67 3.65 -9.35
C SER A 188 0.55 4.21 -10.77
N GLY A 189 -0.38 3.66 -11.55
CA GLY A 189 -0.54 4.01 -12.96
C GLY A 189 0.76 3.80 -13.75
N ASN A 190 1.18 4.84 -14.50
CA ASN A 190 2.38 4.83 -15.33
C ASN A 190 3.68 5.14 -14.55
N PHE A 191 3.66 5.16 -13.22
CA PHE A 191 4.79 5.63 -12.43
C PHE A 191 5.21 4.61 -11.38
N ALA A 192 6.51 4.35 -11.28
CA ALA A 192 7.09 3.63 -10.15
C ALA A 192 8.07 4.53 -9.39
N VAL A 193 8.06 4.44 -8.07
CA VAL A 193 8.93 5.20 -7.17
C VAL A 193 9.88 4.24 -6.47
N LEU A 194 11.17 4.54 -6.54
CA LEU A 194 12.25 3.77 -5.91
C LEU A 194 12.88 4.63 -4.82
N ALA A 195 12.75 4.21 -3.56
CA ALA A 195 13.31 4.91 -2.42
C ALA A 195 14.68 4.34 -2.05
N TYR A 196 15.64 5.21 -1.75
CA TYR A 196 17.01 4.86 -1.38
C TYR A 196 17.27 5.11 0.10
N GLU A 197 18.28 4.42 0.64
CA GLU A 197 18.70 4.51 2.04
C GLU A 197 19.07 5.93 2.51
N ASP A 198 19.48 6.82 1.60
CA ASP A 198 19.79 8.21 1.91
C ASP A 198 18.56 9.13 1.99
N GLY A 199 17.35 8.55 1.95
CA GLY A 199 16.07 9.26 1.99
C GLY A 199 15.66 9.88 0.65
N THR A 200 16.47 9.69 -0.40
CA THR A 200 16.13 10.16 -1.75
C THR A 200 15.26 9.15 -2.50
N ALA A 201 14.56 9.60 -3.55
CA ALA A 201 13.86 8.69 -4.45
C ALA A 201 14.03 9.01 -5.94
N SER A 202 14.05 7.96 -6.74
CA SER A 202 13.96 8.00 -8.20
C SER A 202 12.55 7.68 -8.66
N VAL A 203 12.13 8.27 -9.78
CA VAL A 203 10.84 8.00 -10.39
C VAL A 203 11.05 7.45 -11.80
N LEU A 204 10.41 6.31 -12.07
CA LEU A 204 10.33 5.70 -13.38
C LEU A 204 8.98 6.07 -14.00
N TYR A 205 8.98 6.41 -15.29
CA TYR A 205 7.78 6.50 -16.11
C TYR A 205 7.69 5.30 -17.02
N ILE A 206 6.63 4.52 -16.89
CA ILE A 206 6.40 3.23 -17.55
C ILE A 206 5.29 3.42 -18.57
N LEU A 207 5.60 3.16 -19.84
CA LEU A 207 4.66 3.25 -20.94
C LEU A 207 4.82 2.05 -21.88
N GLY A 208 3.75 1.29 -22.03
CA GLY A 208 3.80 0.01 -22.73
C GLY A 208 4.84 -0.91 -22.10
N ASN A 209 5.77 -1.41 -22.92
CA ASN A 209 6.79 -2.37 -22.51
C ASN A 209 8.15 -1.73 -22.18
N SER A 210 8.17 -0.42 -21.95
CA SER A 210 9.40 0.34 -21.69
C SER A 210 9.27 1.23 -20.46
N ALA A 211 10.37 1.47 -19.78
CA ALA A 211 10.45 2.44 -18.72
C ALA A 211 11.59 3.42 -18.93
N ARG A 212 11.30 4.67 -18.57
CA ARG A 212 12.28 5.74 -18.58
C ARG A 212 12.50 6.22 -17.17
N LEU A 213 13.76 6.27 -16.75
CA LEU A 213 14.15 7.00 -15.55
C LEU A 213 13.97 8.50 -15.80
N LEU A 214 13.15 9.15 -14.97
CA LEU A 214 12.99 10.60 -14.99
C LEU A 214 14.21 11.21 -14.26
N SER A 215 15.21 11.65 -15.05
CA SER A 215 16.52 12.16 -14.62
C SER A 215 16.47 13.65 -14.17
N PRO A 216 17.49 14.23 -13.49
CA PRO A 216 17.53 14.27 -12.03
C PRO A 216 17.64 15.73 -11.52
N SER A 217 16.55 16.36 -11.09
CA SER A 217 16.59 17.37 -10.02
C SER A 217 15.19 17.83 -9.58
N PRO A 218 14.94 18.00 -8.28
CA PRO A 218 15.64 17.35 -7.17
C PRO A 218 15.13 15.92 -7.03
N LEU A 219 16.04 15.01 -6.67
CA LEU A 219 15.66 13.80 -5.96
C LEU A 219 14.64 14.19 -4.90
N ILE A 220 13.46 13.55 -4.89
CA ILE A 220 12.52 13.77 -3.79
C ILE A 220 13.25 13.31 -2.55
N SER A 221 13.60 14.28 -1.70
CA SER A 221 14.25 14.03 -0.43
C SER A 221 13.15 14.02 0.59
N PHE A 222 12.77 12.83 1.04
CA PHE A 222 11.80 12.71 2.10
C PHE A 222 12.49 13.04 3.41
N SER A 223 12.04 14.09 4.10
CA SER A 223 12.43 14.31 5.49
C SER A 223 11.90 13.14 6.34
N HIS A 224 12.79 12.20 6.66
CA HIS A 224 12.48 11.11 7.56
C HIS A 224 12.66 11.59 8.99
N SER A 225 11.55 11.82 9.71
CA SER A 225 11.55 11.83 11.16
C SER A 225 11.46 10.39 11.66
N ILE A 226 12.49 9.58 11.41
CA ILE A 226 12.61 8.34 12.17
C ILE A 226 13.05 8.76 13.58
N PRO A 227 12.28 8.47 14.64
CA PRO A 227 12.87 8.50 15.96
C PRO A 227 13.93 7.41 15.97
N MET A 228 15.19 7.79 15.71
CA MET A 228 16.34 7.05 16.20
C MET A 228 16.17 7.05 17.72
N LYS A 229 15.47 6.04 18.24
CA LYS A 229 15.65 5.67 19.64
C LYS A 229 17.13 5.36 19.74
N ASN A 230 17.87 6.29 20.34
CA ASN A 230 19.21 6.10 20.80
C ASN A 230 19.20 4.95 21.84
N SER A 231 19.20 3.70 21.39
CA SER A 231 19.89 2.65 22.10
C SER A 231 21.34 2.74 21.67
N GLN A 232 22.11 3.56 22.39
CA GLN A 232 23.56 3.44 22.42
C GLN A 232 23.91 2.07 23.01
N SER A 233 23.83 1.01 22.20
CA SER A 233 24.43 -0.32 22.41
C SER A 233 23.75 -1.35 21.50
N GLU A 234 23.73 -1.16 20.19
CA GLU A 234 23.40 -2.28 19.31
C GLU A 234 24.08 -2.10 17.95
N SER A 235 25.07 -2.97 17.73
CA SER A 235 25.68 -3.44 16.48
C SER A 235 25.28 -2.73 15.17
N GLU A 236 26.26 -2.54 14.28
CA GLU A 236 26.12 -2.18 12.86
C GLU A 236 25.07 -3.01 12.08
N ALA A 237 24.52 -4.07 12.67
CA ALA A 237 23.35 -4.81 12.21
C ALA A 237 22.04 -3.98 12.15
N SER A 238 21.81 -2.98 13.02
CA SER A 238 20.53 -2.25 13.06
C SER A 238 20.33 -1.32 11.86
N ALA A 239 21.41 -0.75 11.31
CA ALA A 239 21.36 0.08 10.10
C ALA A 239 21.02 -0.73 8.83
N LYS A 240 21.19 -2.06 8.84
CA LYS A 240 20.95 -2.91 7.65
C LYS A 240 19.48 -3.13 7.33
N ASN A 241 18.57 -2.90 8.29
CA ASN A 241 17.14 -3.25 8.16
C ASN A 241 16.22 -2.04 7.96
N LEU A 242 16.76 -0.89 7.51
CA LEU A 242 15.93 0.27 7.23
C LEU A 242 15.12 0.04 5.95
N CYS A 243 13.90 -0.47 6.08
CA CYS A 243 12.91 -0.51 4.99
C CYS A 243 12.21 0.85 4.89
N ILE A 244 12.16 1.40 3.68
CA ILE A 244 11.39 2.61 3.38
C ILE A 244 10.11 2.15 2.70
N HIS A 245 8.96 2.65 3.17
CA HIS A 245 7.66 2.34 2.56
C HIS A 245 7.18 3.55 1.77
N PRO A 246 7.64 3.73 0.51
CA PRO A 246 7.13 4.81 -0.32
C PRO A 246 5.65 4.56 -0.61
N LEU A 247 4.88 5.64 -0.63
CA LEU A 247 3.45 5.65 -0.89
C LEU A 247 3.23 6.45 -2.16
N CYS A 248 2.39 5.95 -3.07
CA CYS A 248 2.06 6.71 -4.26
C CYS A 248 0.65 6.46 -4.79
N THR A 249 0.09 7.48 -5.43
CA THR A 249 -1.18 7.37 -6.15
C THR A 249 -1.17 8.21 -7.43
N ALA A 250 -1.52 7.60 -8.55
CA ALA A 250 -1.69 8.29 -9.82
C ALA A 250 -3.02 9.06 -9.82
N LEU A 251 -2.94 10.38 -10.01
CA LEU A 251 -4.09 11.25 -10.25
C LEU A 251 -4.50 11.24 -11.73
N SER A 252 -3.52 11.07 -12.62
CA SER A 252 -3.72 10.91 -14.07
C SER A 252 -2.54 10.14 -14.68
N SER A 253 -2.56 9.91 -16.00
CA SER A 253 -1.43 9.32 -16.75
C SER A 253 -0.16 10.19 -16.73
N SER A 254 -0.27 11.43 -16.27
CA SER A 254 0.81 12.42 -16.25
C SER A 254 1.09 12.97 -14.84
N THR A 255 0.28 12.62 -13.84
CA THR A 255 0.37 13.22 -12.50
C THR A 255 0.29 12.15 -11.42
N ILE A 256 1.25 12.17 -10.51
CA ILE A 256 1.34 11.26 -9.37
C ILE A 256 1.56 12.07 -8.09
N VAL A 257 0.97 11.61 -6.99
CA VAL A 257 1.28 12.09 -5.65
C VAL A 257 2.09 11.02 -4.95
N VAL A 258 3.16 11.43 -4.26
CA VAL A 258 4.08 10.53 -3.56
C VAL A 258 4.36 11.03 -2.15
N GLY A 259 4.62 10.10 -1.26
CA GLY A 259 5.02 10.34 0.12
C GLY A 259 5.77 9.12 0.64
N VAL A 260 6.09 9.13 1.93
CA VAL A 260 6.65 7.96 2.63
C VAL A 260 5.85 7.74 3.89
N CYS A 261 5.55 6.49 4.22
CA CYS A 261 4.92 6.14 5.49
C CYS A 261 5.81 6.58 6.66
N GLY A 262 5.27 7.34 7.61
CA GLY A 262 6.02 7.96 8.71
C GLY A 262 6.64 9.32 8.36
N GLY A 263 6.58 9.74 7.09
CA GLY A 263 7.07 11.06 6.65
C GLY A 263 6.05 12.17 6.86
N THR A 264 6.51 13.42 6.78
CA THR A 264 5.66 14.63 6.95
C THR A 264 5.37 15.35 5.63
N GLU A 265 5.99 14.91 4.54
CA GLU A 265 5.94 15.61 3.26
C GLU A 265 5.24 14.77 2.19
N ILE A 266 4.40 15.45 1.42
CA ILE A 266 3.66 14.89 0.30
C ILE A 266 3.99 15.73 -0.93
N PHE A 267 4.49 15.07 -1.97
CA PHE A 267 4.91 15.73 -3.21
C PHE A 267 3.94 15.39 -4.34
N LYS A 268 3.62 16.39 -5.15
CA LYS A 268 2.90 16.22 -6.41
C LYS A 268 3.88 16.35 -7.55
N LEU A 269 3.86 15.37 -8.44
CA LEU A 269 4.75 15.29 -9.58
C LEU A 269 3.91 15.36 -10.85
N ASN A 270 4.32 16.24 -11.77
CA ASN A 270 3.66 16.43 -13.04
C ASN A 270 4.65 16.19 -14.17
N TYR A 271 4.41 15.14 -14.95
CA TYR A 271 5.22 14.76 -16.10
C TYR A 271 4.57 15.28 -17.38
N LYS A 272 5.22 16.26 -18.03
CA LYS A 272 4.77 16.81 -19.32
C LYS A 272 5.96 17.03 -20.23
N SER A 273 5.83 16.60 -21.48
CA SER A 273 6.82 16.84 -22.54
C SER A 273 8.24 16.42 -22.16
N GLY A 274 8.39 15.29 -21.46
CA GLY A 274 9.70 14.78 -21.04
C GLY A 274 10.26 15.38 -19.75
N ASN A 275 9.61 16.41 -19.19
CA ASN A 275 10.05 17.10 -17.98
C ASN A 275 9.17 16.73 -16.79
N LEU A 276 9.80 16.50 -15.65
CA LEU A 276 9.14 16.22 -14.37
C LEU A 276 9.18 17.48 -13.51
N LYS A 277 8.02 18.08 -13.25
CA LYS A 277 7.88 19.16 -12.27
C LYS A 277 7.54 18.56 -10.92
N VAL A 278 8.32 18.86 -9.90
CA VAL A 278 8.08 18.45 -8.52
C VAL A 278 7.56 19.65 -7.74
N GLU A 279 6.39 19.52 -7.13
CA GLU A 279 5.77 20.54 -6.29
C GLU A 279 5.54 19.93 -4.89
N SER A 280 5.98 20.62 -3.84
CA SER A 280 5.54 20.26 -2.49
C SER A 280 4.04 20.50 -2.43
N HIS A 281 3.27 19.46 -2.16
CA HIS A 281 1.81 19.54 -2.17
C HIS A 281 1.28 19.90 -0.79
N ASN A 282 1.74 19.19 0.24
CA ASN A 282 1.37 19.39 1.63
C ASN A 282 2.52 19.02 2.55
N LYS A 283 2.66 19.78 3.63
CA LYS A 283 3.50 19.46 4.78
C LYS A 283 2.59 19.25 5.97
N LEU A 284 2.67 18.08 6.58
CA LEU A 284 1.89 17.73 7.77
C LEU A 284 2.40 18.54 8.96
N ASP A 285 1.51 18.76 9.93
CA ASP A 285 1.82 19.52 11.13
C ASP A 285 2.81 18.77 12.04
N GLN A 286 3.37 19.47 13.03
CA GLN A 286 4.27 18.85 13.99
C GLN A 286 3.55 17.75 14.78
N GLY A 287 4.12 16.53 14.77
CA GLY A 287 3.53 15.36 15.43
C GLY A 287 2.59 14.55 14.55
N GLU A 288 2.43 14.93 13.28
CA GLU A 288 1.65 14.20 12.28
C GLU A 288 2.55 13.45 11.29
N GLU A 289 2.19 12.20 11.00
CA GLU A 289 2.93 11.28 10.14
C GLU A 289 2.01 10.73 9.06
N LEU A 290 2.47 10.67 7.82
CA LEU A 290 1.71 10.08 6.72
C LEU A 290 1.60 8.55 6.90
N ALA A 291 0.40 8.00 6.76
CA ALA A 291 0.16 6.56 6.86
C ALA A 291 -0.26 5.92 5.52
N ALA A 292 -1.10 6.62 4.74
CA ALA A 292 -1.54 6.15 3.42
C ALA A 292 -1.97 7.34 2.52
N ILE A 293 -1.95 7.15 1.20
CA ILE A 293 -2.40 8.14 0.21
C ILE A 293 -3.40 7.51 -0.74
N SER A 294 -4.58 8.11 -0.89
CA SER A 294 -5.55 7.82 -1.95
C SER A 294 -5.65 8.96 -2.95
N LYS A 295 -6.37 8.75 -4.06
CA LYS A 295 -6.61 9.77 -5.08
C LYS A 295 -7.28 11.04 -4.55
N LYS A 296 -7.97 10.97 -3.41
CA LYS A 296 -8.80 12.07 -2.88
C LYS A 296 -8.37 12.55 -1.49
N ARG A 297 -7.67 11.74 -0.70
CA ARG A 297 -7.31 12.05 0.69
C ARG A 297 -6.07 11.29 1.15
N CYS A 298 -5.56 11.64 2.32
CA CYS A 298 -4.52 10.89 2.99
C CYS A 298 -4.98 10.43 4.37
N LEU A 299 -4.35 9.38 4.85
CA LEU A 299 -4.48 8.94 6.22
C LEU A 299 -3.27 9.46 7.00
N VAL A 300 -3.51 10.13 8.12
CA VAL A 300 -2.48 10.73 8.96
C VAL A 300 -2.51 10.07 10.33
N ARG A 301 -1.33 9.76 10.87
CA ARG A 301 -1.16 9.32 12.24
C ARG A 301 -0.72 10.51 13.06
N LYS A 302 -1.43 10.79 14.15
CA LYS A 302 -1.09 11.85 15.08
C LYS A 302 -0.58 11.25 16.39
N MET A 303 0.58 11.70 16.82
CA MET A 303 1.04 11.41 18.18
C MET A 303 0.52 12.51 19.10
N ASP A 304 -0.24 12.11 20.12
CA ASP A 304 -0.69 13.06 21.12
C ASP A 304 0.43 13.42 22.11
N LYS A 305 0.15 14.33 23.03
CA LYS A 305 1.10 14.77 24.07
C LYS A 305 1.49 13.66 25.05
N ASN A 306 0.72 12.59 25.12
CA ASN A 306 0.93 11.43 25.99
C ASN A 306 1.65 10.28 25.28
N ASN A 307 2.15 10.49 24.05
CA ASN A 307 2.69 9.45 23.17
C ASN A 307 1.67 8.36 22.76
N GLU A 308 0.38 8.60 22.94
CA GLU A 308 -0.66 7.77 22.36
C GLU A 308 -0.78 8.07 20.87
N LYS A 309 -0.78 7.01 20.07
CA LYS A 309 -0.92 7.10 18.62
C LYS A 309 -2.39 7.07 18.30
N THR A 310 -2.94 8.23 17.94
CA THR A 310 -4.27 8.35 17.36
C THR A 310 -4.14 8.36 15.84
N ILE A 311 -5.10 7.74 15.14
CA ILE A 311 -5.18 7.79 13.69
C ILE A 311 -6.26 8.80 13.35
N THR A 312 -5.89 9.83 12.59
CA THR A 312 -6.80 10.89 12.17
C THR A 312 -6.87 10.94 10.66
N PHE A 313 -8.07 11.09 10.12
CA PHE A 313 -8.25 11.22 8.69
C PHE A 313 -8.10 12.70 8.31
N THR A 314 -7.19 12.97 7.39
CA THR A 314 -7.03 14.31 6.83
C THR A 314 -7.41 14.25 5.36
N THR A 315 -8.62 14.72 5.05
CA THR A 315 -9.04 14.90 3.67
C THR A 315 -8.19 15.97 3.01
N TYR A 316 -7.73 15.71 1.78
CA TYR A 316 -7.18 16.79 0.99
C TYR A 316 -8.34 17.68 0.54
N PRO A 317 -8.21 19.01 0.59
CA PRO A 317 -8.74 19.80 -0.50
C PRO A 317 -7.77 19.58 -1.67
N LEU A 318 -7.95 18.50 -2.44
CA LEU A 318 -7.43 18.51 -3.81
C LEU A 318 -8.25 19.57 -4.52
N SER A 319 -7.66 20.75 -4.71
CA SER A 319 -8.26 21.81 -5.51
C SER A 319 -8.82 21.18 -6.78
N THR A 320 -10.15 21.21 -6.86
CA THR A 320 -10.93 20.49 -7.86
C THR A 320 -10.37 20.84 -9.22
N ILE A 321 -9.89 19.84 -9.96
CA ILE A 321 -9.47 20.01 -11.35
C ILE A 321 -10.74 20.37 -12.14
N GLY A 322 -10.91 21.68 -12.39
CA GLY A 322 -11.65 22.29 -13.49
C GLY A 322 -13.04 21.73 -13.81
N SER A 323 -14.05 22.10 -13.04
CA SER A 323 -15.32 22.49 -13.66
C SER A 323 -15.15 23.94 -14.12
N PRO A 324 -15.35 24.28 -15.42
CA PRO A 324 -15.35 25.68 -15.82
C PRO A 324 -16.44 26.38 -15.02
N LYS A 325 -16.06 27.37 -14.21
CA LYS A 325 -17.00 28.40 -13.79
C LYS A 325 -17.46 29.06 -15.08
N VAL A 326 -18.65 28.70 -15.54
CA VAL A 326 -19.40 29.58 -16.42
C VAL A 326 -19.76 30.77 -15.55
N GLU A 327 -18.95 31.82 -15.63
CA GLU A 327 -19.39 33.15 -15.24
C GLU A 327 -20.60 33.47 -16.10
N VAL A 328 -21.76 33.47 -15.46
CA VAL A 328 -22.99 34.01 -16.02
C VAL A 328 -22.85 35.53 -15.92
N ASP A 329 -22.22 36.12 -16.93
CA ASP A 329 -22.36 37.56 -17.17
C ASP A 329 -23.73 37.79 -17.81
N GLN A 330 -24.59 38.46 -17.03
CA GLN A 330 -25.79 39.10 -17.51
C GLN A 330 -25.41 40.31 -18.38
N VAL A 331 -25.54 40.21 -19.70
CA VAL A 331 -25.81 41.37 -20.57
C VAL A 331 -26.63 40.96 -21.78
N GLY A 332 -27.78 41.63 -21.96
CA GLY A 332 -28.24 42.09 -23.27
C GLY A 332 -28.91 41.08 -24.20
N SER A 333 -30.24 41.15 -24.25
CA SER A 333 -31.07 40.68 -25.36
C SER A 333 -30.72 41.39 -26.66
N VAL A 334 -30.35 40.66 -27.72
CA VAL A 334 -30.64 41.01 -29.13
C VAL A 334 -30.80 39.72 -29.92
N ASP A 335 -31.90 39.64 -30.66
CA ASP A 335 -32.30 38.57 -31.57
C ASP A 335 -31.28 38.31 -32.69
N THR A 336 -31.08 37.04 -33.03
CA THR A 336 -30.95 36.60 -34.43
C THR A 336 -31.14 35.10 -34.57
N ASP A 337 -31.98 34.75 -35.54
CA ASP A 337 -32.45 33.42 -35.92
C ASP A 337 -31.36 32.46 -36.44
N LEU A 338 -31.79 31.18 -36.58
CA LEU A 338 -31.22 30.06 -37.35
C LEU A 338 -30.20 29.16 -36.60
N ASN A 339 -30.62 27.96 -36.21
CA ASN A 339 -30.73 26.84 -37.16
C ASN A 339 -31.18 25.56 -36.43
N GLU A 340 -32.33 25.03 -36.86
CA GLU A 340 -33.05 23.94 -36.24
C GLU A 340 -32.68 22.60 -36.91
N SER A 341 -31.60 21.94 -36.50
CA SER A 341 -31.44 20.51 -36.81
C SER A 341 -30.52 19.82 -35.81
N THR A 342 -31.10 18.94 -34.97
CA THR A 342 -30.51 17.73 -34.33
C THR A 342 -31.21 17.29 -33.03
N LYS A 343 -32.22 18.02 -32.51
CA LYS A 343 -32.88 17.69 -31.23
C LYS A 343 -33.88 16.50 -31.21
N LYS A 344 -34.02 15.70 -32.27
CA LYS A 344 -35.11 14.69 -32.36
C LYS A 344 -34.77 13.23 -32.04
N LYS A 345 -33.55 12.88 -31.57
CA LYS A 345 -33.17 11.46 -31.39
C LYS A 345 -32.87 10.97 -29.95
N ARG A 346 -33.02 11.81 -28.92
CA ARG A 346 -32.65 11.43 -27.53
C ARG A 346 -33.81 11.29 -26.53
N ARG A 347 -35.06 11.42 -26.97
CA ARG A 347 -36.28 11.44 -26.11
C ARG A 347 -37.06 10.12 -26.02
N ARG A 348 -36.49 8.97 -26.40
CA ARG A 348 -37.21 7.66 -26.39
C ARG A 348 -36.60 6.54 -25.54
N ARG A 349 -35.67 6.82 -24.62
CA ARG A 349 -35.04 5.76 -23.78
C ARG A 349 -35.18 5.90 -22.26
N SER A 350 -35.94 6.87 -21.74
CA SER A 350 -36.10 7.08 -20.28
C SER A 350 -37.51 6.78 -19.74
N LYS A 351 -38.23 5.81 -20.30
CA LYS A 351 -39.62 5.53 -19.90
C LYS A 351 -39.99 4.06 -19.70
N ARG A 352 -39.02 3.20 -19.44
CA ARG A 352 -39.23 1.83 -18.94
C ARG A 352 -38.21 1.60 -17.84
N GLU A 353 -38.66 1.00 -16.73
CA GLU A 353 -37.95 0.79 -15.46
C GLU A 353 -38.16 1.89 -14.40
N LYS A 354 -39.43 2.21 -14.16
CA LYS A 354 -39.95 2.67 -12.85
C LYS A 354 -41.30 2.00 -12.62
N SER A 355 -41.28 0.93 -11.83
CA SER A 355 -42.40 0.16 -11.23
C SER A 355 -41.78 -1.23 -10.98
N ILE A 356 -41.69 -1.87 -9.82
CA ILE A 356 -42.54 -2.05 -8.63
C ILE A 356 -41.54 -2.67 -7.61
N LEU A 357 -41.36 -2.26 -6.34
CA LEU A 357 -42.18 -2.58 -5.17
C LEU A 357 -41.60 -1.81 -3.96
N GLU A 358 -42.44 -1.02 -3.30
CA GLU A 358 -42.37 -0.77 -1.85
C GLU A 358 -42.89 -2.02 -1.13
N VAL A 359 -42.35 -2.36 0.04
CA VAL A 359 -43.10 -2.77 1.26
C VAL A 359 -42.13 -2.92 2.45
N GLN A 360 -42.38 -2.06 3.45
CA GLN A 360 -42.30 -2.21 4.92
C GLN A 360 -40.99 -2.57 5.65
N THR A 361 -40.58 -1.62 6.48
CA THR A 361 -39.79 -1.75 7.72
C THR A 361 -40.56 -2.51 8.83
N PRO A 362 -39.82 -3.03 9.83
CA PRO A 362 -40.02 -2.49 11.17
C PRO A 362 -38.72 -2.20 11.94
N ASP A 363 -38.91 -1.32 12.92
CA ASP A 363 -37.93 -0.65 13.77
C ASP A 363 -37.20 -1.53 14.82
N ASP A 364 -36.12 -0.91 15.33
CA ASP A 364 -35.48 -1.08 16.65
C ASP A 364 -34.61 -2.32 16.94
N LEU A 365 -33.28 -2.12 16.95
CA LEU A 365 -32.59 -1.93 18.24
C LEU A 365 -31.24 -1.19 18.06
N ASN A 366 -31.24 0.02 18.60
CA ASN A 366 -30.16 0.98 18.63
C ASN A 366 -29.08 0.56 19.65
N LYS A 367 -27.85 0.29 19.20
CA LYS A 367 -26.62 0.46 20.01
C LYS A 367 -25.52 1.05 19.13
N ASN A 368 -25.63 2.35 18.86
CA ASN A 368 -24.55 3.16 18.34
C ASN A 368 -23.49 3.37 19.43
N ILE A 369 -22.33 2.73 19.28
CA ILE A 369 -21.11 3.14 19.97
C ILE A 369 -20.42 4.13 19.03
N ALA A 370 -20.75 5.40 19.17
CA ALA A 370 -20.01 6.49 18.53
C ALA A 370 -18.80 6.86 19.39
N GLY A 371 -17.62 6.93 18.79
CA GLY A 371 -16.38 7.39 19.43
C GLY A 371 -15.40 6.26 19.77
N ALA A 372 -14.85 5.59 18.77
CA ALA A 372 -13.73 4.68 18.98
C ALA A 372 -12.40 5.45 18.80
N ASN A 373 -11.84 5.92 19.92
CA ASN A 373 -10.41 6.20 20.01
C ASN A 373 -9.69 4.85 19.89
N TYR A 374 -9.06 4.57 18.75
CA TYR A 374 -8.22 3.39 18.62
C TYR A 374 -6.88 3.66 19.32
N LEU A 375 -6.82 3.27 20.59
CA LEU A 375 -5.61 3.24 21.40
C LEU A 375 -4.64 2.19 20.84
N VAL A 376 -3.67 2.64 20.04
CA VAL A 376 -2.54 1.80 19.64
C VAL A 376 -1.55 1.77 20.80
N TYR A 377 -1.79 0.90 21.78
CA TYR A 377 -0.92 0.73 22.96
C TYR A 377 0.56 0.66 22.55
N GLY A 378 1.35 1.61 23.02
CA GLY A 378 2.79 1.48 23.17
C GLY A 378 3.05 1.05 24.60
N THR A 379 3.38 -0.21 24.82
CA THR A 379 3.85 -0.64 26.14
C THR A 379 5.25 -0.07 26.35
N GLY A 380 5.31 0.98 27.18
CA GLY A 380 6.50 1.38 27.87
C GLY A 380 6.87 0.30 28.89
N ALA A 381 8.14 -0.11 28.86
CA ALA A 381 8.70 -1.05 29.81
C ALA A 381 8.61 -0.51 31.24
N THR A 382 8.07 -1.33 32.13
CA THR A 382 8.27 -1.20 33.58
C THR A 382 9.65 -1.79 33.93
N ILE A 383 10.59 -0.94 34.35
CA ILE A 383 11.78 -1.35 35.09
C ILE A 383 11.59 -0.93 36.55
N SER A 384 11.72 -1.90 37.45
CA SER A 384 12.03 -1.82 38.89
C SER A 384 11.19 -2.89 39.61
N MET A 385 11.70 -3.79 40.45
CA MET A 385 13.02 -4.23 40.88
C MET A 385 12.75 -5.48 41.76
N LEU A 386 13.76 -6.34 41.91
CA LEU A 386 14.01 -7.20 43.10
C LEU A 386 13.02 -8.33 43.44
N PHE A 387 13.41 -9.56 43.08
CA PHE A 387 13.65 -10.70 43.99
C PHE A 387 14.36 -11.79 43.16
N VAL A 388 15.70 -11.73 43.05
CA VAL A 388 16.66 -12.53 43.84
C VAL A 388 16.32 -14.01 43.81
N GLY A 389 17.14 -14.75 43.05
CA GLY A 389 17.00 -16.17 42.84
C GLY A 389 17.30 -17.00 44.08
N VAL A 390 16.49 -18.05 44.24
CA VAL A 390 16.79 -19.29 44.96
C VAL A 390 15.81 -20.32 44.39
N LEU A 391 16.24 -21.25 43.52
CA LEU A 391 15.63 -22.60 43.35
C LEU A 391 16.22 -23.48 42.21
N ILE A 392 17.41 -23.18 41.67
CA ILE A 392 18.10 -24.12 40.75
C ILE A 392 19.44 -24.64 41.33
N THR A 393 19.85 -24.20 42.53
CA THR A 393 21.17 -24.57 43.09
C THR A 393 21.11 -25.42 44.36
N PHE A 394 20.02 -26.14 44.64
CA PHE A 394 19.95 -26.94 45.88
C PHE A 394 19.30 -28.34 45.82
N TYR A 395 19.23 -29.01 44.66
CA TYR A 395 18.92 -30.45 44.67
C TYR A 395 19.71 -31.30 43.67
N MET A 396 20.96 -30.89 43.40
CA MET A 396 22.02 -31.77 42.87
C MET A 396 23.12 -31.99 43.92
N ARG A 397 22.77 -31.96 45.22
CA ARG A 397 23.74 -32.16 46.30
C ARG A 397 23.17 -32.79 47.57
N ARG A 398 22.51 -33.95 47.44
CA ARG A 398 22.58 -35.09 48.39
C ARG A 398 21.55 -36.17 48.03
N ARG A 399 22.07 -37.37 47.75
CA ARG A 399 21.42 -38.65 47.43
C ARG A 399 21.11 -38.88 45.97
#